data_AF-A0A4R5DU98-F1
#
_entry.id   AF-A0A4R5DU98-F1
#
_cell.length_a   1.000
_cell.length_b   1.000
_cell.length_c   1.000
_cell.angle_alpha   90.00
_cell.angle_beta   90.00
_cell.angle_gamma   90.00
#
_symmetry.space_group_name_H-M   'P 1'
#
loop_
_entity.id
_entity.type
_entity.pdbx_description
1 polymer ?
#
loop_
_entity_poly.entity_id
_entity_poly.type
_entity_poly.pdbx_seq_one_letter_code
_entity_poly.pdbx_strand_id
1 'polypeptide(L)'
;MKKTFIGVVICTFLISISVYAITSSIQAQETYETQIISGEEIGHKNVAAKIREEVNLNKSQGFRLVNVSITTVPFGTNDYRVAYVATFERKN
;
A
#
# COMPACT_ATOMS: atom_id res chain seq x y z
N MET A 1 12.56 -10.40 51.99
CA MET A 1 12.35 -9.38 50.93
C MET A 1 12.48 -9.99 49.53
N LYS A 2 11.51 -10.80 49.06
CA LYS A 2 11.54 -11.43 47.72
C LYS A 2 10.23 -11.29 46.91
N LYS A 3 9.14 -10.84 47.54
CA LYS A 3 7.81 -10.75 46.90
C LYS A 3 7.65 -9.50 46.01
N THR A 4 8.41 -8.44 46.26
CA THR A 4 8.35 -7.18 45.52
C THR A 4 8.97 -7.26 44.12
N PHE A 5 9.91 -8.18 43.91
CA PHE A 5 10.65 -8.27 42.63
C PHE A 5 9.80 -8.91 41.52
N ILE A 6 8.95 -9.89 41.87
CA ILE A 6 8.10 -10.61 40.91
C ILE A 6 7.00 -9.70 40.33
N GLY A 7 6.40 -8.85 41.18
CA GLY A 7 5.33 -7.94 40.74
C GLY A 7 5.81 -6.89 39.73
N VAL A 8 7.03 -6.38 39.88
CA VAL A 8 7.61 -5.39 38.97
C VAL A 8 7.89 -6.00 37.60
N VAL A 9 8.42 -7.24 37.55
CA VAL A 9 8.69 -7.95 36.29
C VAL A 9 7.41 -8.26 35.51
N ILE A 10 6.33 -8.64 36.21
CA ILE A 10 5.04 -8.91 35.56
C ILE A 10 4.44 -7.62 35.00
N CYS A 11 4.53 -6.50 35.74
CA CYS A 11 4.00 -5.22 35.26
C CYS A 11 4.75 -4.71 34.04
N THR A 12 6.08 -4.79 34.00
CA THR A 12 6.86 -4.34 32.83
C THR A 12 6.61 -5.21 31.60
N PHE A 13 6.40 -6.51 31.78
CA PHE A 13 6.05 -7.42 30.69
C PHE A 13 4.67 -7.10 30.08
N LEU A 14 3.66 -6.84 30.92
CA LEU A 14 2.31 -6.48 30.47
C LEU A 14 2.28 -5.13 29.73
N ILE A 15 3.04 -4.13 30.19
CA ILE A 15 3.17 -2.84 29.50
C ILE A 15 3.80 -3.03 28.13
N SER A 16 4.82 -3.88 28.02
CA SER A 16 5.53 -4.13 26.76
C SER A 16 4.64 -4.80 25.71
N ILE A 17 3.82 -5.79 26.11
CA ILE A 17 2.84 -6.44 25.24
C ILE A 17 1.80 -5.43 24.75
N SER A 18 1.33 -4.56 25.66
CA SER A 18 0.33 -3.54 25.33
C SER A 18 0.85 -2.53 24.31
N VAL A 19 2.09 -2.07 24.49
CA VAL A 19 2.74 -1.15 23.54
C VAL A 19 2.96 -1.81 22.18
N TYR A 20 3.39 -3.09 22.15
CA TYR A 20 3.58 -3.83 20.89
C TYR A 20 2.26 -3.95 20.10
N ALA A 21 1.17 -4.34 20.77
CA ALA A 21 -0.15 -4.46 20.16
C ALA A 21 -0.68 -3.11 19.62
N ILE A 22 -0.39 -2.01 20.32
CA ILE A 22 -0.75 -0.65 19.88
C ILE A 22 0.11 -0.21 18.69
N THR A 23 1.41 -0.52 18.67
CA THR A 23 2.25 -0.20 17.51
C THR A 23 1.89 -0.99 16.26
N SER A 24 1.44 -2.25 16.40
CA SER A 24 0.95 -3.04 15.27
C SER A 24 -0.40 -2.55 14.71
N SER A 25 -1.24 -1.90 15.52
CA SER A 25 -2.51 -1.32 15.05
C SER A 25 -2.35 0.10 14.48
N ILE A 26 -1.29 0.82 14.87
CA ILE A 26 -0.98 2.18 14.38
C ILE A 26 -0.10 2.16 13.13
N GLN A 27 0.49 1.02 12.76
CA GLN A 27 1.05 0.85 11.43
C GLN A 27 -0.14 0.89 10.46
N ALA A 28 -0.47 2.10 10.00
CA ALA A 28 -1.53 2.38 9.05
C ALA A 28 -1.38 1.35 7.95
N GLN A 29 -2.27 0.36 7.99
CA GLN A 29 -2.33 -0.69 7.00
C GLN A 29 -2.47 0.08 5.70
N GLU A 30 -1.40 0.16 4.90
CA GLU A 30 -1.35 1.02 3.72
C GLU A 30 -2.51 0.60 2.84
N THR A 31 -3.62 1.31 3.00
CA THR A 31 -4.89 0.86 2.45
C THR A 31 -4.87 1.13 0.97
N TYR A 32 -3.97 2.02 0.53
CA TYR A 32 -3.85 2.47 -0.84
C TYR A 32 -2.52 2.06 -1.45
N GLU A 33 -2.59 1.36 -2.57
CA GLU A 33 -1.43 1.01 -3.39
C GLU A 33 -1.54 1.74 -4.73
N THR A 34 -0.46 2.36 -5.19
CA THR A 34 -0.43 3.10 -6.46
C THR A 34 0.56 2.46 -7.42
N GLN A 35 0.08 2.07 -8.61
CA GLN A 35 0.87 1.36 -9.61
C GLN A 35 0.88 2.13 -10.94
N ILE A 36 2.06 2.24 -11.54
CA ILE A 36 2.24 2.82 -12.88
C ILE A 36 2.02 1.71 -13.91
N ILE A 37 0.96 1.82 -14.72
CA ILE A 37 0.51 0.76 -15.65
C ILE A 37 1.18 0.87 -17.03
N SER A 38 1.58 2.08 -17.42
CA SER A 38 2.32 2.30 -18.66
C SER A 38 3.12 3.59 -18.57
N GLY A 39 4.27 3.63 -19.21
CA GLY A 39 5.05 4.86 -19.47
C GLY A 39 5.41 4.99 -20.94
N GLU A 40 4.60 4.43 -21.85
CA GLU A 40 4.79 4.56 -23.30
C GLU A 40 3.47 4.98 -23.94
N GLU A 41 3.54 5.61 -25.11
CA GLU A 41 2.38 6.05 -25.89
C GLU A 41 1.67 4.84 -26.52
N ILE A 42 1.17 3.94 -25.67
CA ILE A 42 0.32 2.85 -26.11
C ILE A 42 -1.06 3.46 -26.28
N GLY A 43 -1.60 3.46 -27.50
CA GLY A 43 -2.91 4.07 -27.79
C GLY A 43 -3.98 3.67 -26.77
N HIS A 44 -4.89 4.59 -26.44
CA HIS A 44 -5.80 4.50 -25.27
C HIS A 44 -6.52 3.15 -25.07
N LYS A 45 -6.81 2.43 -26.16
CA LYS A 45 -7.42 1.09 -26.13
C LYS A 45 -6.56 0.06 -25.41
N ASN A 46 -5.24 0.09 -25.58
CA ASN A 46 -4.32 -0.84 -24.94
C ASN A 46 -4.13 -0.52 -23.46
N VAL A 47 -4.24 0.75 -23.09
CA VAL A 47 -4.16 1.18 -21.69
C VAL A 47 -5.37 0.71 -20.89
N ALA A 48 -6.58 0.86 -21.43
CA ALA A 48 -7.79 0.38 -20.77
C ALA A 48 -7.76 -1.15 -20.57
N ALA A 49 -7.20 -1.90 -21.53
CA ALA A 49 -6.99 -3.33 -21.39
C ALA A 49 -6.01 -3.68 -20.26
N LYS A 50 -4.86 -3.00 -20.20
CA LYS A 50 -3.86 -3.19 -19.13
C LYS A 50 -4.41 -2.81 -17.75
N ILE A 51 -5.13 -1.70 -17.64
CA ILE A 51 -5.81 -1.32 -16.39
C ILE A 51 -6.75 -2.44 -15.96
N ARG A 52 -7.55 -3.00 -16.87
CA ARG A 52 -8.47 -4.09 -16.55
C ARG A 52 -7.73 -5.36 -16.08
N GLU A 53 -6.60 -5.68 -16.69
CA GLU A 53 -5.75 -6.81 -16.28
C GLU A 53 -5.22 -6.60 -14.85
N GLU A 54 -4.63 -5.44 -14.57
CA GLU A 54 -4.13 -5.10 -13.23
C GLU A 54 -5.25 -5.10 -12.19
N VAL A 55 -6.44 -4.59 -12.54
CA VAL A 55 -7.61 -4.64 -11.66
C VAL A 55 -7.98 -6.07 -11.31
N ASN A 56 -7.95 -7.00 -12.28
CA ASN A 56 -8.31 -8.38 -12.03
C ASN A 56 -7.28 -9.08 -11.13
N LEU A 57 -5.98 -8.81 -11.33
CA LEU A 57 -4.90 -9.32 -10.49
C LEU A 57 -5.05 -8.83 -9.04
N ASN A 58 -5.16 -7.51 -8.87
CA ASN A 58 -5.28 -6.87 -7.56
C ASN A 58 -6.61 -7.23 -6.85
N LYS A 59 -7.70 -7.47 -7.60
CA LYS A 59 -8.98 -7.93 -7.02
C LYS A 59 -8.87 -9.28 -6.33
N SER A 60 -8.07 -10.20 -6.87
CA SER A 60 -7.84 -11.50 -6.23
C SER A 60 -7.10 -11.39 -4.89
N GLN A 61 -6.39 -10.28 -4.69
CA GLN A 61 -5.63 -9.95 -3.49
C GLN A 61 -6.42 -9.08 -2.50
N GLY A 62 -7.72 -8.87 -2.73
CA GLY A 62 -8.59 -8.08 -1.86
C GLY A 62 -8.56 -6.58 -2.13
N PHE A 63 -7.96 -6.12 -3.22
CA PHE A 63 -7.93 -4.70 -3.57
C PHE A 63 -9.07 -4.31 -4.52
N ARG A 64 -9.46 -3.04 -4.48
CA ARG A 64 -10.45 -2.40 -5.36
C ARG A 64 -9.83 -1.17 -5.99
N LEU A 65 -9.93 -1.04 -7.30
CA LEU A 65 -9.54 0.21 -7.98
C LEU A 65 -10.40 1.39 -7.51
N VAL A 66 -9.75 2.47 -7.10
CA VAL A 66 -10.41 3.70 -6.62
C VAL A 66 -10.10 4.92 -7.48
N ASN A 67 -8.96 4.94 -8.18
CA ASN A 67 -8.60 6.04 -9.06
C ASN A 67 -7.77 5.57 -10.26
N VAL A 68 -7.91 6.25 -11.39
CA VAL A 68 -7.01 6.16 -12.53
C VAL A 68 -6.68 7.59 -12.96
N SER A 69 -5.41 7.96 -12.91
CA SER A 69 -4.92 9.27 -13.33
C SER A 69 -3.89 9.14 -14.45
N ILE A 70 -3.66 10.24 -15.14
CA ILE A 70 -2.66 10.37 -16.19
C ILE A 70 -1.63 11.38 -15.69
N THR A 71 -0.35 11.01 -15.74
CA THR A 71 0.77 11.86 -15.36
C THR A 71 1.86 11.79 -16.43
N THR A 72 2.92 12.58 -16.27
CA THR A 72 4.12 12.49 -17.09
C THR A 72 5.29 12.06 -16.22
N VAL A 73 5.97 10.98 -16.61
CA VAL A 73 7.16 10.48 -15.90
C VAL A 73 8.42 10.78 -16.71
N PRO A 74 9.50 11.23 -16.06
CA PRO A 74 10.77 11.46 -16.74
C PRO A 74 11.37 10.11 -17.19
N PHE A 75 11.78 10.06 -18.45
CA PHE A 75 12.42 8.92 -19.08
C PHE A 75 13.78 9.30 -19.69
N GLY A 76 14.64 9.91 -18.87
CA GLY A 76 15.93 10.46 -19.29
C GLY A 76 15.98 11.97 -19.10
N THR A 77 17.01 12.60 -19.65
CA THR A 77 17.36 13.99 -19.31
C THR A 77 16.40 15.03 -19.89
N ASN A 78 15.68 14.72 -20.98
CA ASN A 78 14.71 15.61 -21.64
C ASN A 78 13.54 14.84 -22.28
N ASP A 79 13.34 13.58 -21.92
CA ASP A 79 12.23 12.76 -22.41
C ASP A 79 11.22 12.59 -21.27
N TYR A 80 9.96 12.90 -21.55
CA TYR A 80 8.85 12.74 -20.62
C TYR A 80 7.79 11.92 -21.32
N ARG A 81 7.36 10.85 -20.67
CA ARG A 81 6.36 9.95 -21.24
C ARG A 81 5.07 10.03 -20.46
N VAL A 82 3.96 10.00 -21.18
CA VAL A 82 2.63 9.90 -20.57
C VAL A 82 2.53 8.56 -19.88
N ALA A 83 2.14 8.60 -18.61
CA ALA A 83 1.98 7.45 -17.77
C ALA A 83 0.59 7.38 -17.16
N TYR A 84 0.04 6.17 -17.11
CA TYR A 84 -1.24 5.91 -16.47
C TYR A 84 -0.99 5.31 -15.11
N VAL A 85 -1.61 5.89 -14.09
CA VAL A 85 -1.41 5.53 -12.70
C VAL A 85 -2.74 5.05 -12.14
N ALA A 86 -2.77 3.81 -11.65
CA ALA A 86 -3.94 3.24 -10.99
C ALA A 86 -3.70 3.22 -9.48
N THR A 87 -4.68 3.69 -8.72
CA THR A 87 -4.68 3.59 -7.26
C THR A 87 -5.73 2.57 -6.84
N PHE A 88 -5.30 1.62 -6.03
CA PHE A 88 -6.09 0.53 -5.48
C PHE A 88 -6.25 0.72 -3.97
N GLU A 89 -7.40 0.33 -3.44
CA GLU A 89 -7.72 0.34 -2.03
C GLU A 89 -7.93 -1.11 -1.54
N ARG A 90 -7.28 -1.54 -0.46
CA ARG A 90 -7.53 -2.84 0.15
C ARG A 90 -8.88 -2.85 0.83
N LYS A 91 -9.77 -3.76 0.42
CA LYS A 91 -11.02 -4.02 1.13
C LYS A 91 -10.71 -4.78 2.43
N ASN A 92 -10.93 -4.12 3.55
CA ASN A 92 -11.01 -4.77 4.87
C ASN A 92 -12.24 -5.68 4.97
#